data_AF-A0A1H8WHH7-F1
#
_entry.id   AF-A0A1H8WHH7-F1
#
_cell.length_a   1.000
_cell.length_b   1.000
_cell.length_c   1.000
_cell.angle_alpha   90.00
_cell.angle_beta   90.00
_cell.angle_gamma   90.00
#
_symmetry.space_group_name_H-M   'P 1'
#
loop_
_entity.id
_entity.type
_entity.pdbx_description
1 polymer ?
#
loop_
_entity_poly.entity_id
_entity_poly.type
_entity_poly.pdbx_seq_one_letter_code
_entity_poly.pdbx_strand_id
1 'polypeptide(L)'
;MILFSKRNLHYTDYKWTNYTQNDPRVNGKPDATPFAKDEGNEVVYLINKLMILWDYRFANTGNKMEKLIHDKLPAEIFTQEDVQVWLKSNLKF
;
A
#
# COMPACT_ATOMS: atom_id res chain seq x y z
N MET A 1 5.02 -9.62 13.39
CA MET A 1 5.15 -8.16 13.21
C MET A 1 5.67 -7.92 11.82
N ILE A 2 4.89 -7.30 10.95
CA ILE A 2 5.35 -6.96 9.60
C ILE A 2 6.10 -5.63 9.71
N LEU A 3 7.34 -5.63 9.24
CA LEU A 3 8.31 -4.54 9.40
C LEU A 3 8.52 -3.75 8.11
N PHE A 4 7.54 -3.76 7.19
CA PHE A 4 7.68 -3.00 5.94
C PHE A 4 7.60 -1.50 6.28
N SER A 5 8.63 -0.77 5.89
CA SER A 5 8.82 0.63 6.25
C SER A 5 9.33 1.42 5.06
N LYS A 6 9.47 2.74 5.22
CA LYS A 6 10.11 3.62 4.23
C LYS A 6 11.44 3.07 3.70
N ARG A 7 12.23 2.38 4.53
CA ARG A 7 13.55 1.83 4.12
C ARG A 7 13.44 0.63 3.20
N ASN A 8 12.27 -0.01 3.18
CA ASN A 8 12.02 -1.14 2.31
C ASN A 8 11.53 -0.69 0.94
N LEU A 9 11.01 0.54 0.80
CA LEU A 9 10.54 1.06 -0.48
C LEU A 9 11.67 1.10 -1.51
N HIS A 10 11.36 0.69 -2.73
CA HIS A 10 12.26 0.76 -3.87
C HIS A 10 12.28 2.16 -4.50
N TYR A 11 11.12 2.81 -4.57
CA TYR A 11 10.98 4.13 -5.19
C TYR A 11 11.23 5.25 -4.17
N THR A 12 11.78 6.37 -4.64
CA THR A 12 12.24 7.48 -3.80
C THR A 12 11.49 8.79 -4.05
N ASP A 13 10.61 8.83 -5.04
CA ASP A 13 9.81 9.97 -5.49
C ASP A 13 8.50 10.16 -4.71
N TYR A 14 8.28 9.36 -3.66
CA TYR A 14 7.13 9.52 -2.77
C TYR A 14 7.13 10.86 -2.03
N LYS A 15 5.93 11.42 -1.92
CA LYS A 15 5.59 12.45 -0.94
C LYS A 15 5.42 11.81 0.44
N TRP A 16 5.63 12.64 1.46
CA TRP A 16 5.60 12.23 2.86
C TRP A 16 4.74 13.22 3.65
N THR A 17 3.47 13.31 3.28
CA THR A 17 2.52 14.19 3.95
C THR A 17 2.28 13.70 5.39
N ASN A 18 2.30 14.63 6.34
CA ASN A 18 1.97 14.33 7.73
C ASN A 18 0.45 14.21 7.88
N TYR A 19 -0.02 13.02 8.23
CA TYR A 19 -1.42 12.79 8.55
C TYR A 19 -1.70 13.02 10.04
N THR A 20 -2.91 13.45 10.35
CA THR A 20 -3.38 13.53 11.74
C THR A 20 -3.52 12.15 12.35
N GLN A 21 -3.51 12.08 13.67
CA GLN A 21 -3.77 10.83 14.38
C GLN A 21 -5.13 10.25 13.96
N ASN A 22 -5.16 8.96 13.61
CA ASN A 22 -6.35 8.24 13.12
C ASN A 22 -6.92 8.68 11.77
N ASP A 23 -6.13 9.31 10.91
CA ASP A 23 -6.56 9.55 9.52
C ASP A 23 -6.84 8.21 8.81
N PRO A 24 -8.00 8.04 8.17
CA PRO A 24 -8.37 6.78 7.50
C PRO A 24 -7.44 6.42 6.33
N ARG A 25 -6.67 7.37 5.79
CA ARG A 25 -5.68 7.10 4.74
C ARG A 25 -4.49 6.28 5.23
N VAL A 26 -4.23 6.30 6.53
CA VAL A 26 -3.09 5.60 7.16
C VAL A 26 -3.51 4.80 8.41
N ASN A 27 -4.81 4.56 8.61
CA ASN A 27 -5.33 3.79 9.73
C ASN A 27 -6.65 3.08 9.37
N GLY A 28 -7.04 2.11 10.20
CA GLY A 28 -8.28 1.36 10.03
C GLY A 28 -8.13 0.12 9.15
N LYS A 29 -9.20 -0.20 8.42
CA LYS A 29 -9.24 -1.27 7.41
C LYS A 29 -9.33 -0.61 6.04
N PRO A 30 -8.75 -1.20 4.98
CA PRO A 30 -8.99 -0.75 3.62
C PRO A 30 -10.51 -0.68 3.33
N ASP A 31 -10.96 0.48 2.90
CA ASP A 31 -12.35 0.79 2.57
C ASP A 31 -12.39 1.78 1.38
N ALA A 32 -13.52 2.47 1.21
CA ALA A 32 -13.73 3.47 0.16
C ALA A 32 -12.88 4.76 0.32
N THR A 33 -11.97 4.82 1.30
CA THR A 33 -11.06 5.95 1.47
C THR A 33 -10.19 6.13 0.21
N PRO A 34 -10.05 7.37 -0.31
CA PRO A 34 -9.16 7.65 -1.42
C PRO A 34 -7.71 7.26 -1.13
N PHE A 35 -7.05 6.66 -2.11
CA PHE A 35 -5.67 6.19 -2.04
C PHE A 35 -4.78 6.97 -3.01
N ALA A 36 -3.69 7.53 -2.50
CA ALA A 36 -2.68 8.23 -3.27
C ALA A 36 -1.42 7.36 -3.42
N LYS A 37 -1.18 6.85 -4.63
CA LYS A 37 -0.01 6.01 -4.93
C LYS A 37 1.33 6.74 -4.87
N ASP A 38 1.32 8.07 -4.87
CA ASP A 38 2.49 8.94 -4.71
C ASP A 38 2.73 9.34 -3.25
N GLU A 39 1.85 8.99 -2.30
CA GLU A 39 2.04 9.23 -0.87
C GLU A 39 2.64 7.99 -0.19
N GLY A 40 3.91 8.09 0.21
CA GLY A 40 4.66 6.98 0.78
C GLY A 40 4.07 6.44 2.09
N ASN A 41 3.44 7.32 2.89
CA ASN A 41 2.76 6.91 4.11
C ASN A 41 1.54 6.02 3.83
N GLU A 42 0.74 6.35 2.81
CA GLU A 42 -0.42 5.56 2.40
C GLU A 42 0.02 4.22 1.79
N VAL A 43 1.04 4.23 0.94
CA VAL A 43 1.61 3.02 0.32
C VAL A 43 2.12 2.05 1.37
N VAL A 44 2.94 2.53 2.31
CA VAL A 44 3.48 1.70 3.41
C VAL A 44 2.36 1.18 4.30
N TYR A 45 1.38 2.02 4.62
CA TYR A 45 0.22 1.61 5.40
C TYR A 45 -0.54 0.47 4.71
N LEU A 46 -0.92 0.65 3.44
CA LEU A 46 -1.73 -0.29 2.70
C LEU A 46 -1.01 -1.62 2.54
N ILE A 47 0.28 -1.60 2.16
CA ILE A 47 1.11 -2.81 2.05
C ILE A 47 1.14 -3.57 3.39
N ASN A 48 1.41 -2.88 4.49
CA ASN A 48 1.43 -3.53 5.81
C ASN A 48 0.08 -4.15 6.18
N LYS A 49 -1.03 -3.45 5.91
CA LYS A 49 -2.37 -3.98 6.18
C LYS A 49 -2.67 -5.22 5.36
N LEU A 50 -2.36 -5.22 4.07
CA LEU A 50 -2.58 -6.36 3.19
C LEU A 50 -1.68 -7.54 3.56
N MET A 51 -0.43 -7.28 3.94
CA MET A 51 0.45 -8.32 4.45
C MET A 51 -0.11 -8.97 5.72
N ILE A 52 -0.70 -8.20 6.65
CA ILE A 52 -1.37 -8.76 7.85
C ILE A 52 -2.60 -9.57 7.42
N LEU A 53 -3.44 -9.00 6.55
CA LEU A 53 -4.70 -9.61 6.12
C LEU A 53 -4.50 -10.94 5.39
N TRP A 54 -3.40 -11.08 4.64
CA TRP A 54 -3.09 -12.27 3.85
C TRP A 54 -2.00 -13.17 4.46
N ASP A 55 -1.61 -12.91 5.72
CA ASP A 55 -0.53 -13.61 6.45
C ASP A 55 0.81 -13.68 5.69
N TYR A 56 1.17 -12.60 4.99
CA TYR A 56 2.48 -12.46 4.34
C TYR A 56 3.52 -11.89 5.31
N ARG A 57 4.69 -12.53 5.35
CA ARG A 57 5.73 -12.21 6.36
C ARG A 57 7.04 -11.68 5.78
N PHE A 58 7.21 -11.74 4.47
CA PHE A 58 8.47 -11.36 3.81
C PHE A 58 8.39 -9.96 3.20
N ALA A 59 9.38 -9.11 3.48
CA ALA A 59 9.47 -7.75 2.93
C ALA A 59 9.48 -7.74 1.38
N ASN A 60 10.09 -8.75 0.75
CA ASN A 60 10.06 -8.92 -0.71
C ASN A 60 8.64 -8.99 -1.29
N THR A 61 7.68 -9.50 -0.52
CA THR A 61 6.27 -9.51 -0.93
C THR A 61 5.69 -8.10 -0.94
N GLY A 62 6.04 -7.27 0.05
CA GLY A 62 5.73 -5.85 0.07
C GLY A 62 6.36 -5.10 -1.10
N ASN A 63 7.60 -5.41 -1.47
CA ASN A 63 8.23 -4.83 -2.66
C ASN A 63 7.54 -5.19 -3.97
N LYS A 64 7.08 -6.45 -4.11
CA LYS A 64 6.27 -6.84 -5.26
C LYS A 64 4.96 -6.02 -5.33
N MET A 65 4.30 -5.81 -4.19
CA MET A 65 3.09 -4.98 -4.11
C MET A 65 3.39 -3.51 -4.46
N GLU A 66 4.43 -2.93 -3.87
CA GLU A 66 4.88 -1.57 -4.14
C GLU A 66 5.09 -1.35 -5.64
N LYS A 67 5.84 -2.26 -6.29
CA LYS A 67 6.11 -2.19 -7.73
C LYS A 67 4.83 -2.24 -8.56
N LEU A 68 3.87 -3.07 -8.18
CA LEU A 68 2.57 -3.14 -8.85
C LEU A 68 1.78 -1.83 -8.67
N ILE A 69 1.71 -1.31 -7.44
CA ILE A 69 1.02 -0.04 -7.13
C ILE A 69 1.64 1.11 -7.94
N HIS A 70 2.96 1.21 -7.94
CA HIS A 70 3.66 2.33 -8.55
C HIS A 70 3.56 2.29 -10.08
N ASP A 71 3.95 1.16 -10.69
CA ASP A 71 4.16 1.05 -12.14
C ASP A 71 2.91 0.65 -12.92
N LYS A 72 1.98 -0.08 -12.29
CA LYS A 72 0.92 -0.81 -13.00
C LYS A 72 -0.50 -0.50 -12.52
N LEU A 73 -0.67 0.22 -11.41
CA LEU A 73 -2.00 0.57 -10.92
C LEU A 73 -2.73 1.47 -11.93
N PRO A 74 -3.88 1.04 -12.47
CA PRO A 74 -4.70 1.84 -13.37
C PRO A 74 -5.21 3.11 -12.69
N ALA A 75 -5.33 4.20 -13.46
CA ALA A 75 -5.80 5.50 -12.92
C ALA A 75 -7.27 5.48 -12.46
N GLU A 76 -8.05 4.52 -12.95
CA GLU A 76 -9.44 4.26 -12.57
C GLU A 76 -9.58 3.59 -11.20
N ILE A 77 -8.48 3.11 -10.62
CA ILE A 77 -8.44 2.50 -9.28
C ILE A 77 -7.86 3.52 -8.29
N PHE A 78 -8.72 4.10 -7.46
CA PHE A 78 -8.35 5.23 -6.59
C PHE A 78 -8.80 5.08 -5.13
N THR A 79 -9.40 3.96 -4.73
CA THR A 79 -9.78 3.67 -3.33
C THR A 79 -8.91 2.57 -2.73
N GLN A 80 -8.77 2.53 -1.40
CA GLN A 80 -7.98 1.48 -0.75
C GLN A 80 -8.55 0.08 -1.00
N GLU A 81 -9.86 -0.08 -0.97
CA GLU A 81 -10.53 -1.36 -1.24
C GLU A 81 -10.36 -1.82 -2.68
N ASP A 82 -10.44 -0.93 -3.67
CA ASP A 82 -10.25 -1.29 -5.07
C ASP A 82 -8.80 -1.69 -5.34
N VAL A 83 -7.84 -0.97 -4.73
CA VAL A 83 -6.41 -1.31 -4.81
C VAL A 83 -6.17 -2.69 -4.19
N GLN A 84 -6.80 -3.00 -3.06
CA GLN A 84 -6.73 -4.32 -2.42
C GLN A 84 -7.21 -5.42 -3.38
N VAL A 85 -8.38 -5.25 -3.98
CA VAL A 85 -8.97 -6.24 -4.91
C VAL A 85 -8.05 -6.42 -6.12
N TRP A 86 -7.60 -5.31 -6.71
CA TRP A 86 -6.72 -5.35 -7.87
C TRP A 86 -5.37 -6.01 -7.57
N LEU A 87 -4.75 -5.70 -6.43
CA LEU A 87 -3.52 -6.35 -6.01
C LEU A 87 -3.73 -7.85 -5.81
N LYS A 88 -4.85 -8.28 -5.23
CA LYS A 88 -5.12 -9.71 -5.04
C LYS A 88 -5.17 -10.46 -6.37
N SER A 89 -5.71 -9.84 -7.42
CA SER A 89 -5.80 -10.42 -8.76
C SER A 89 -4.49 -10.38 -9.55
N ASN A 90 -3.63 -9.37 -9.30
CA ASN A 90 -2.41 -9.14 -10.09
C ASN A 90 -1.12 -9.62 -9.40
N LEU A 91 -1.14 -9.82 -8.08
CA LEU A 91 0.01 -10.30 -7.32
C LEU A 91 0.22 -11.80 -7.59
N LYS A 92 1.15 -12.10 -8.49
CA LYS A 92 1.60 -13.46 -8.81
C LYS A 92 2.93 -13.76 -8.12
N PHE A 93 3.06 -14.95 -7.55
CA PHE A 93 4.28 -15.37 -6.84
C PHE A 93 5.23 -16.16 -7.72
#